data_AF-A0A522F1X9-F1
#
_entry.id   AF-A0A522F1X9-F1
#
_cell.length_a   1.000
_cell.length_b   1.000
_cell.length_c   1.000
_cell.angle_alpha   90.00
_cell.angle_beta   90.00
_cell.angle_gamma   90.00
#
_symmetry.space_group_name_H-M   'P 1'
#
loop_
_entity.id
_entity.type
_entity.pdbx_description
1 polymer ?
#
loop_
_entity_poly.entity_id
_entity_poly.type
_entity_poly.pdbx_seq_one_letter_code
_entity_poly.pdbx_strand_id
1 'polypeptide(L)'
;MQTLIVKIDTASHAAQVAGFLKTVPYIKSVITEKTIEPLKPLTAADWVRPGRPATEEELEQLAVEMEQEKGGYTTAELKKRMQQWKAKQL
;
A
#
# COMPACT_ATOMS: atom_id res chain seq x y z
N MET A 1 -23.35 25.15 16.41
CA MET A 1 -23.39 24.07 15.40
C MET A 1 -22.52 22.95 15.94
N GLN A 2 -23.02 21.71 16.03
CA GLN A 2 -22.28 20.57 16.55
C GLN A 2 -22.17 19.51 15.46
N THR A 3 -21.00 18.89 15.34
CA THR A 3 -20.70 17.91 14.29
C THR A 3 -20.36 16.58 14.93
N LEU A 4 -21.08 15.53 14.54
CA LEU A 4 -20.79 14.14 14.92
C LEU A 4 -20.11 13.45 13.74
N ILE A 5 -18.93 12.88 13.97
CA ILE A 5 -18.20 12.08 12.97
C ILE A 5 -18.33 10.61 13.35
N VAL A 6 -18.90 9.80 12.45
CA VAL A 6 -19.07 8.35 12.65
C VAL A 6 -18.16 7.63 11.65
N LYS A 7 -17.25 6.81 12.15
CA LYS A 7 -16.36 5.97 11.32
C LYS A 7 -16.96 4.57 11.21
N ILE A 8 -17.06 4.05 9.99
CA ILE A 8 -17.67 2.75 9.71
C ILE A 8 -16.77 2.04 8.68
N ASP A 9 -16.31 0.83 9.02
CA ASP A 9 -15.33 0.10 8.21
C ASP A 9 -15.95 -0.52 6.94
N THR A 10 -17.26 -0.74 6.94
CA THR A 10 -17.97 -1.41 5.83
C THR A 10 -18.86 -0.45 5.08
N ALA A 11 -18.70 -0.38 3.76
CA ALA A 11 -19.49 0.50 2.90
C ALA A 11 -21.01 0.22 2.95
N SER A 12 -21.42 -1.04 3.09
CA SER A 12 -22.84 -1.42 3.24
C SER A 12 -23.45 -0.88 4.53
N HIS A 13 -22.74 -1.04 5.66
CA HIS A 13 -23.16 -0.51 6.95
C HIS A 13 -23.18 1.02 6.95
N ALA A 14 -22.21 1.66 6.29
CA ALA A 14 -22.19 3.10 6.13
C ALA A 14 -23.44 3.62 5.40
N ALA A 15 -23.88 2.93 4.35
CA ALA A 15 -25.10 3.27 3.63
C ALA A 15 -26.36 3.09 4.50
N GLN A 16 -26.44 2.00 5.29
CA GLN A 16 -27.56 1.75 6.20
C GLN A 16 -27.65 2.81 7.30
N VAL A 17 -26.53 3.15 7.94
CA VAL A 17 -26.47 4.19 8.97
C VAL A 17 -26.79 5.56 8.38
N ALA A 18 -26.26 5.89 7.20
CA ALA A 18 -26.61 7.14 6.52
C ALA A 18 -28.10 7.23 6.20
N GLY A 19 -28.72 6.12 5.78
CA GLY A 19 -30.17 6.01 5.58
C GLY A 19 -30.94 6.27 6.87
N PHE A 20 -30.56 5.62 7.97
CA PHE A 20 -31.17 5.82 9.28
C PHE A 20 -31.05 7.28 9.75
N LEU A 21 -29.87 7.89 9.66
CA LEU A 21 -29.65 9.27 10.09
C LEU A 21 -30.50 10.28 9.27
N LYS A 22 -30.80 10.00 8.00
CA LYS A 22 -31.71 10.83 7.20
C LYS A 22 -33.17 10.78 7.68
N THR A 23 -33.58 9.74 8.40
CA THR A 23 -34.94 9.64 8.95
C THR A 23 -35.15 10.48 10.21
N VAL A 24 -34.07 10.98 10.82
CA VAL A 24 -34.10 11.66 12.10
C VAL A 24 -34.37 13.16 11.88
N PRO A 25 -35.45 13.74 12.43
CA PRO A 25 -35.97 15.05 12.03
C PRO A 25 -35.06 16.24 12.38
N TYR A 26 -34.13 16.08 13.33
CA TYR A 26 -33.19 17.13 13.74
C TYR A 26 -31.85 17.08 13.00
N ILE A 27 -31.64 16.10 12.11
CA ILE A 27 -30.42 15.99 11.31
C ILE A 27 -30.57 16.84 10.05
N LYS A 28 -29.75 17.91 9.94
CA LYS A 28 -29.76 18.82 8.79
C LYS A 28 -29.09 18.24 7.55
N SER A 29 -28.01 17.48 7.72
CA SER A 29 -27.25 16.91 6.61
C SER A 29 -26.49 15.65 7.06
N VAL A 30 -26.29 14.73 6.12
CA VAL A 30 -25.48 13.53 6.29
C VAL A 30 -24.46 13.50 5.17
N ILE A 31 -23.18 13.50 5.53
CA ILE A 31 -22.05 13.44 4.60
C ILE A 31 -21.45 12.03 4.71
N THR A 32 -21.34 11.34 3.58
CA THR A 32 -20.70 10.03 3.49
C THR A 32 -19.45 10.17 2.63
N GLU A 33 -18.32 10.37 3.28
CA GLU A 33 -17.02 10.33 2.61
C GLU A 33 -16.50 8.91 2.63
N LYS A 34 -16.19 8.35 1.46
CA LYS A 34 -15.33 7.18 1.40
C LYS A 34 -13.92 7.66 1.71
N THR A 35 -13.43 7.37 2.91
CA THR A 35 -12.01 7.43 3.18
C THR A 35 -11.36 6.34 2.33
N ILE A 36 -10.99 6.69 1.11
CA ILE A 36 -10.00 5.92 0.35
C ILE A 36 -8.72 6.21 1.12
N GLU A 37 -8.35 5.32 2.04
CA GLU A 37 -7.03 5.40 2.63
C GLU A 37 -6.03 5.51 1.47
N PRO A 38 -5.13 6.50 1.47
CA PRO A 38 -4.12 6.58 0.43
C PRO A 38 -3.42 5.24 0.39
N LEU A 39 -3.54 4.56 -0.75
CA LEU A 39 -2.92 3.26 -0.95
C LEU A 39 -1.46 3.41 -0.56
N LYS A 40 -1.03 2.66 0.45
CA LYS A 40 0.37 2.66 0.86
C LYS A 40 1.20 2.32 -0.39
N PRO A 41 2.20 3.13 -0.74
CA PRO A 41 3.10 2.81 -1.84
C PRO A 41 3.70 1.42 -1.62
N LEU A 42 3.74 0.60 -2.67
CA LEU A 42 4.41 -0.70 -2.62
C LEU A 42 5.89 -0.49 -2.26
N THR A 43 6.39 -1.29 -1.32
CA THR A 43 7.81 -1.32 -0.94
C THR A 43 8.52 -2.49 -1.62
N ALA A 44 9.85 -2.53 -1.55
CA ALA A 44 10.66 -3.60 -2.16
C ALA A 44 10.19 -5.04 -1.79
N ALA A 45 9.71 -5.23 -0.57
CA ALA A 45 9.17 -6.52 -0.12
C ALA A 45 7.82 -6.86 -0.77
N ASP A 46 7.02 -5.84 -1.10
CA ASP A 46 5.70 -6.00 -1.70
C ASP A 46 5.78 -6.38 -3.18
N TRP A 47 6.91 -6.11 -3.87
CA TRP A 47 7.15 -6.59 -5.24
C TRP A 47 7.24 -8.12 -5.34
N VAL A 48 7.63 -8.80 -4.25
CA VAL A 48 7.74 -10.27 -4.21
C VAL A 48 6.38 -10.93 -3.97
N ARG A 49 5.54 -10.31 -3.14
CA ARG A 49 4.20 -10.82 -2.81
C ARG A 49 3.21 -9.68 -2.63
N PRO A 50 2.73 -9.10 -3.75
CA PRO A 50 1.86 -7.94 -3.67
C PRO A 50 0.50 -8.35 -3.09
N GLY A 51 0.07 -7.66 -2.02
CA GLY A 51 -1.26 -7.85 -1.42
C GLY A 51 -2.41 -7.29 -2.25
N ARG A 52 -2.09 -6.55 -3.32
CA ARG A 52 -2.99 -5.97 -4.32
C ARG A 52 -2.24 -5.80 -5.65
N PRO A 53 -2.92 -5.67 -6.80
CA PRO A 53 -2.27 -5.25 -8.03
C PRO A 53 -1.54 -3.90 -7.84
N ALA A 54 -0.37 -3.78 -8.47
CA ALA A 54 0.38 -2.53 -8.54
C ALA A 54 -0.36 -1.51 -9.44
N THR A 55 -0.25 -0.22 -9.13
CA THR A 55 -0.71 0.83 -10.06
C THR A 55 0.34 1.10 -11.14
N GLU A 56 -0.06 1.81 -12.20
CA GLU A 56 0.85 2.13 -13.31
C GLU A 56 2.03 2.98 -12.83
N GLU A 57 1.77 3.94 -11.94
CA GLU A 57 2.80 4.82 -11.39
C GLU A 57 3.81 4.05 -10.52
N GLU A 58 3.35 3.01 -9.79
CA GLU A 58 4.21 2.14 -9.01
C GLU A 58 5.11 1.29 -9.92
N LEU A 59 4.61 0.86 -11.09
CA LEU A 59 5.39 0.13 -12.08
C LEU A 59 6.44 1.00 -12.76
N GLU A 60 6.12 2.26 -13.07
CA GLU A 60 7.09 3.24 -13.55
C GLU A 60 8.18 3.50 -12.50
N GLN A 61 7.79 3.62 -11.23
CA GLN A 61 8.74 3.76 -10.13
C GLN A 61 9.65 2.54 -10.01
N LEU A 62 9.13 1.32 -10.16
CA LEU A 62 9.95 0.10 -10.18
C LEU A 62 10.98 0.12 -11.32
N ALA A 63 10.59 0.56 -12.51
CA ALA A 63 11.51 0.65 -13.65
C ALA A 63 12.67 1.62 -13.35
N VAL A 64 12.37 2.77 -12.76
CA VAL A 64 13.39 3.75 -12.35
C VAL A 64 14.28 3.18 -11.24
N GLU A 65 13.71 2.48 -10.25
CA GLU A 65 14.48 1.84 -9.18
C GLU A 65 15.41 0.75 -9.72
N MET A 66 14.96 -0.04 -10.70
CA MET A 66 15.77 -1.06 -11.37
C MET A 66 16.91 -0.46 -12.19
N GLU A 67 16.67 0.67 -12.86
CA GLU A 67 17.72 1.39 -13.60
C GLU A 67 18.76 2.04 -12.67
N GLN A 68 18.32 2.49 -11.49
CA GLN A 68 19.18 3.09 -10.47
C GLN A 68 19.88 2.04 -9.61
N GLU A 69 19.34 0.82 -9.51
CA GLU A 69 20.00 -0.30 -8.87
C GLU A 69 21.29 -0.63 -9.63
N LYS A 70 22.43 -0.27 -9.03
CA LYS A 70 23.75 -0.81 -9.40
C LYS A 70 23.88 -2.29 -8.97
N GLY A 71 22.80 -3.06 -9.06
CA GLY A 71 22.66 -4.46 -8.62
C GLY A 71 23.44 -5.47 -9.46
N GLY A 72 24.42 -5.01 -10.25
CA GLY A 72 25.39 -5.87 -10.89
C GLY A 72 26.53 -6.17 -9.92
N TYR A 73 26.69 -7.44 -9.54
CA TYR A 73 27.97 -7.85 -8.96
C TYR A 73 29.05 -7.68 -10.03
N THR A 74 30.09 -6.91 -9.70
CA THR A 74 31.32 -7.01 -10.47
C THR A 74 31.89 -8.43 -10.35
N THR A 75 32.63 -8.88 -11.36
CA THR A 75 33.31 -10.19 -11.34
C THR A 75 34.16 -10.38 -10.07
N ALA A 76 34.70 -9.29 -9.52
CA ALA A 76 35.48 -9.29 -8.28
C ALA A 76 34.62 -9.58 -7.04
N GLU A 77 33.45 -8.96 -6.92
CA GLU A 77 32.53 -9.18 -5.81
C GLU A 77 31.95 -10.60 -5.82
N LEU A 78 31.68 -11.12 -7.03
CA LEU A 78 31.18 -12.48 -7.21
C LEU A 78 32.24 -13.54 -6.85
N LYS A 79 33.51 -13.30 -7.20
CA LYS A 79 34.64 -14.14 -6.75
C LYS A 79 34.80 -14.14 -5.23
N LYS A 80 34.69 -12.98 -4.58
CA LYS A 80 34.81 -12.86 -3.12
C LYS A 80 33.69 -13.62 -2.41
N ARG A 81 32.46 -13.52 -2.91
CA ARG A 81 31.30 -14.25 -2.37
C ARG A 81 31.43 -15.77 -2.54
N MET A 82 31.97 -16.21 -3.67
CA MET A 82 32.23 -17.64 -3.94
C MET A 82 33.31 -18.22 -3.00
N GLN A 83 34.38 -17.46 -2.72
CA GLN A 83 35.40 -17.87 -1.76
C GLN A 83 34.85 -17.99 -0.33
N GLN A 84 34.02 -17.03 0.10
CA GLN A 84 33.35 -17.09 1.40
C GLN A 84 32.40 -18.29 1.52
N TRP A 85 31.72 -18.67 0.44
CA TRP A 85 30.88 -19.86 0.41
C TRP A 85 31.71 -21.15 0.54
N LYS A 86 32.82 -21.27 -0.20
CA LYS A 86 33.75 -22.41 -0.07
C LYS A 86 34.34 -22.55 1.33
N ALA A 87 34.70 -21.43 1.97
CA ALA A 87 35.26 -21.43 3.32
C ALA A 87 34.25 -21.84 4.41
N LYS A 88 32.94 -21.73 4.15
CA LYS A 88 31.87 -22.18 5.07
C LYS A 88 31.47 -23.65 4.88
N GLN A 89 31.97 -24.30 3.83
CA GLN A 89 31.69 -25.69 3.48
C GLN A 89 32.81 -26.65 3.95
N LEU A 90 33.91 -26.12 4.49
CA LEU A 90 35.00 -26.82 5.17
C LEU A 90 34.85 -26.66 6.69
#